data_AF-A0A9D2UH31-F1
#
_entry.id   AF-A0A9D2UH31-F1
#
_cell.length_a   1.000
_cell.length_b   1.000
_cell.length_c   1.000
_cell.angle_alpha   90.00
_cell.angle_beta   90.00
_cell.angle_gamma   90.00
#
_symmetry.space_group_name_H-M   'P 1'
#
loop_
_entity.id
_entity.type
_entity.pdbx_description
1 polymer ?
#
loop_
_entity_poly.entity_id
_entity_poly.type
_entity_poly.pdbx_seq_one_letter_code
_entity_poly.pdbx_strand_id
1 'polypeptide(L)'
;RMHIMAYRFEGEKEMDMNIYAGQLFTWSPSAPREMQSALDSDVKVTVEVNENLIDFYNDYPRTYSMPDPDGTSCWKFYANAPLNDEVKSELYPVLRRAIAGKGEIAAANVLIHFLQTTLTYRLDDEVWGGDRPFFAEETLFYPYSDCEDRAVLFSRLVRDLLGLDVVLLYLPGHLATAVAFNETLDAPYYLIDGRRYYYCEPTVSPYADVGWMPDSYKDVKADIIKLR
;
A
#
# COMPACT_ATOMS: atom_id res chain seq x y z
N ARG A 1 20.68 9.38 7.09
CA ARG A 1 20.80 10.85 7.23
C ARG A 1 21.67 11.36 6.10
N MET A 2 21.09 12.07 5.12
CA MET A 2 21.88 12.78 4.12
C MET A 2 22.47 14.03 4.77
N HIS A 3 23.77 14.03 5.00
CA HIS A 3 24.49 15.20 5.51
C HIS A 3 24.96 16.02 4.30
N ILE A 4 24.20 17.06 3.94
CA ILE A 4 24.59 18.00 2.87
C ILE A 4 25.88 18.73 3.27
N MET A 5 26.11 18.93 4.57
CA MET A 5 27.38 19.39 5.15
C MET A 5 27.73 18.65 6.44
N ALA A 6 29.02 18.56 6.74
CA ALA A 6 29.54 17.98 7.99
C ALA A 6 29.39 18.89 9.23
N TYR A 7 28.94 20.14 9.04
CA TYR A 7 28.75 21.12 10.09
C TYR A 7 27.26 21.29 10.39
N ARG A 8 26.88 21.18 11.67
CA ARG A 8 25.51 21.48 12.12
C ARG A 8 25.32 22.98 12.24
N PHE A 9 24.24 23.50 11.69
CA PHE A 9 23.84 24.90 11.82
C PHE A 9 22.64 25.04 12.74
N GLU A 10 22.58 26.17 13.46
CA GLU A 10 21.39 26.51 14.25
C GLU A 10 20.19 26.68 13.31
N GLY A 11 19.11 25.93 13.57
CA GLY A 11 17.91 25.91 12.74
C GLY A 11 17.92 24.93 11.56
N GLU A 12 18.94 24.08 11.41
CA GLU A 12 18.96 23.00 10.42
C GLU A 12 17.75 22.06 10.60
N LYS A 13 17.05 21.76 9.51
CA LYS A 13 15.94 20.80 9.47
C LYS A 13 16.33 19.60 8.61
N GLU A 14 15.86 18.43 8.99
CA GLU A 14 16.01 17.24 8.15
C GLU A 14 15.21 17.43 6.86
N MET A 15 15.79 16.97 5.74
CA MET A 15 15.09 16.90 4.48
C MET A 15 13.92 15.92 4.60
N ASP A 16 12.72 16.40 4.34
CA ASP A 16 11.51 15.61 4.41
C ASP A 16 11.16 15.07 3.02
N MET A 17 11.26 13.75 2.87
CA MET A 17 10.95 13.03 1.63
C MET A 17 9.52 12.46 1.64
N ASN A 18 8.62 12.98 2.46
CA ASN A 18 7.21 12.60 2.39
C ASN A 18 6.53 13.33 1.23
N ILE A 19 5.76 12.58 0.44
CA ILE A 19 4.86 13.13 -0.58
C ILE A 19 3.51 13.38 0.08
N TYR A 20 3.22 14.64 0.42
CA TYR A 20 1.99 15.02 1.16
C TYR A 20 0.78 15.30 0.25
N ALA A 21 1.03 15.58 -1.02
CA ALA A 21 0.02 15.96 -1.99
C ALA A 21 0.35 15.33 -3.35
N GLY A 22 -0.66 15.13 -4.18
CA GLY A 22 -0.48 14.64 -5.54
C GLY A 22 0.47 15.55 -6.32
N GLN A 23 1.44 14.96 -7.02
CA GLN A 23 2.40 15.71 -7.80
C GLN A 23 1.76 16.19 -9.10
N LEU A 24 1.91 17.48 -9.41
CA LEU A 24 1.22 18.14 -10.53
C LEU A 24 2.05 18.10 -11.81
N PHE A 25 2.40 16.89 -12.26
CA PHE A 25 3.04 16.70 -13.55
C PHE A 25 2.04 16.86 -14.69
N THR A 26 2.51 17.33 -15.86
CA THR A 26 1.71 17.33 -17.09
C THR A 26 1.15 15.93 -17.34
N TRP A 27 -0.14 15.83 -17.67
CA TRP A 27 -0.76 14.54 -17.96
C TRP A 27 -0.20 13.93 -19.24
N SER A 28 0.43 12.76 -19.12
CA SER A 28 0.84 11.87 -20.21
C SER A 28 0.32 10.47 -19.88
N PRO A 29 -0.85 10.05 -20.39
CA PRO A 29 -1.46 8.77 -20.01
C PRO A 29 -0.63 7.59 -20.53
N SER A 30 -0.46 6.58 -19.69
CA SER A 30 0.00 5.25 -20.10
C SER A 30 -1.00 4.56 -21.03
N ALA A 31 -0.63 3.41 -21.58
CA ALA A 31 -1.63 2.50 -22.15
C ALA A 31 -2.68 2.12 -21.07
N PRO A 32 -3.97 2.03 -21.43
CA PRO A 32 -5.03 1.68 -20.50
C PRO A 32 -4.88 0.23 -20.02
N ARG A 33 -4.94 0.03 -18.71
CA ARG A 33 -4.91 -1.29 -18.08
C ARG A 33 -6.28 -1.68 -17.57
N GLU A 34 -6.85 -2.72 -18.16
CA GLU A 34 -8.11 -3.31 -17.69
C GLU A 34 -7.85 -4.29 -16.53
N MET A 35 -8.61 -4.15 -15.45
CA MET A 35 -8.57 -5.00 -14.27
C MET A 35 -10.00 -5.42 -13.90
N GLN A 36 -10.22 -6.73 -13.83
CA GLN A 36 -11.51 -7.33 -13.47
C GLN A 36 -11.30 -8.25 -12.26
N SER A 37 -11.96 -7.95 -11.15
CA SER A 37 -11.91 -8.84 -9.98
C SER A 37 -12.54 -10.18 -10.31
N ALA A 38 -11.87 -11.27 -9.91
CA ALA A 38 -12.37 -12.63 -10.08
C ALA A 38 -13.40 -13.02 -9.01
N LEU A 39 -13.42 -12.31 -7.88
CA LEU A 39 -14.33 -12.56 -6.74
C LEU A 39 -15.51 -11.59 -6.69
N ASP A 40 -15.35 -10.40 -7.27
CA ASP A 40 -16.37 -9.34 -7.28
C ASP A 40 -16.62 -8.88 -8.72
N SER A 41 -17.58 -9.50 -9.41
CA SER A 41 -17.86 -9.23 -10.84
C SER A 41 -18.15 -7.76 -11.14
N ASP A 42 -18.69 -7.02 -10.18
CA ASP A 42 -19.02 -5.60 -10.29
C ASP A 42 -17.77 -4.69 -10.23
N VAL A 43 -16.61 -5.24 -9.85
CA VAL A 43 -15.33 -4.53 -9.82
C VAL A 43 -14.59 -4.77 -11.14
N LYS A 44 -14.96 -3.95 -12.12
CA LYS A 44 -14.25 -3.80 -13.40
C LYS A 44 -13.81 -2.36 -13.58
N VAL A 45 -12.52 -2.15 -13.80
CA VAL A 45 -11.94 -0.81 -14.00
C VAL A 45 -10.90 -0.84 -15.10
N THR A 46 -10.83 0.25 -15.86
CA THR A 46 -9.69 0.56 -16.74
C THR A 46 -9.00 1.76 -16.14
N VAL A 47 -7.70 1.66 -15.89
CA VAL A 47 -6.88 2.73 -15.31
C VAL A 47 -5.78 3.13 -16.27
N GLU A 48 -5.58 4.42 -16.43
CA GLU A 48 -4.40 5.04 -17.05
C GLU A 48 -3.59 5.75 -15.96
N VAL A 49 -2.26 5.64 -16.02
CA VAL A 49 -1.36 6.28 -15.05
C VAL A 49 -0.51 7.32 -15.77
N ASN A 50 -0.16 8.43 -15.09
CA ASN A 50 0.66 9.47 -15.69
C ASN A 50 2.12 8.98 -15.84
N GLU A 51 2.61 8.82 -17.07
CA GLU A 51 3.99 8.38 -17.34
C GLU A 51 5.02 9.35 -16.78
N ASN A 52 4.75 10.67 -16.76
CA ASN A 52 5.66 11.65 -16.14
C ASN A 52 5.78 11.46 -14.62
N LEU A 53 4.71 10.94 -13.98
CA LEU A 53 4.72 10.61 -12.55
C LEU A 53 5.51 9.32 -12.30
N ILE A 54 5.39 8.34 -13.20
CA ILE A 54 6.20 7.10 -13.15
C ILE A 54 7.69 7.43 -13.31
N ASP A 55 8.05 8.30 -14.25
CA ASP A 55 9.44 8.77 -14.41
C ASP A 55 9.97 9.43 -13.14
N PHE A 56 9.16 10.25 -12.48
CA PHE A 56 9.51 10.83 -11.18
C PHE A 56 9.73 9.77 -10.10
N TYR A 57 8.87 8.75 -10.03
CA TYR A 57 9.01 7.66 -9.05
C TYR A 57 10.25 6.80 -9.30
N ASN A 58 10.62 6.54 -10.57
CA ASN A 58 11.85 5.83 -10.93
C ASN A 58 13.12 6.49 -10.36
N ASP A 59 13.12 7.82 -10.26
CA ASP A 59 14.23 8.61 -9.73
C ASP A 59 14.07 8.96 -8.24
N TYR A 60 12.96 8.57 -7.60
CA TYR A 60 12.69 8.91 -6.22
C TYR A 60 13.52 8.05 -5.25
N PRO A 61 14.32 8.66 -4.36
CA PRO A 61 15.24 7.88 -3.54
C PRO A 61 14.50 7.13 -2.43
N ARG A 62 14.84 5.84 -2.27
CA ARG A 62 14.43 5.04 -1.12
C ARG A 62 14.89 5.71 0.16
N THR A 63 13.94 6.18 0.96
CA THR A 63 14.22 7.02 2.12
C THR A 63 14.00 6.27 3.42
N TYR A 64 14.89 6.46 4.39
CA TYR A 64 14.77 5.92 5.74
C TYR A 64 14.76 7.05 6.77
N SER A 65 13.91 6.95 7.78
CA SER A 65 13.88 7.86 8.94
C SER A 65 14.83 7.39 10.01
N MET A 66 15.73 8.25 10.49
CA MET A 66 16.71 7.85 11.51
C MET A 66 16.21 8.17 12.93
N PRO A 67 16.46 7.31 13.93
CA PRO A 67 17.08 5.99 13.82
C PRO A 67 16.13 4.96 13.19
N ASP A 68 16.69 4.04 12.40
CA ASP A 68 15.96 2.91 11.79
C ASP A 68 16.69 1.59 12.08
N PRO A 69 16.59 1.05 13.30
CA PRO A 69 17.35 -0.14 13.68
C PRO A 69 16.97 -1.37 12.84
N ASP A 70 15.74 -1.42 12.34
CA ASP A 70 15.17 -2.59 11.65
C ASP A 70 15.11 -2.39 10.12
N GLY A 71 15.46 -1.19 9.61
CA GLY A 71 15.43 -0.88 8.17
C GLY A 71 14.03 -0.80 7.57
N THR A 72 12.98 -0.72 8.41
CA THR A 72 11.57 -0.81 8.00
C THR A 72 10.92 0.55 7.81
N SER A 73 11.61 1.64 8.18
CA SER A 73 11.00 2.97 8.10
C SER A 73 10.76 3.46 6.68
N CYS A 74 11.32 2.81 5.67
CA CYS A 74 11.17 3.20 4.27
C CYS A 74 9.75 3.02 3.73
N TRP A 75 9.07 1.94 4.13
CA TRP A 75 7.75 1.56 3.63
C TRP A 75 6.70 2.65 3.86
N LYS A 76 6.82 3.44 4.94
CA LYS A 76 5.88 4.51 5.25
C LYS A 76 5.90 5.66 4.23
N PHE A 77 7.02 5.89 3.54
CA PHE A 77 7.11 6.96 2.55
C PHE A 77 6.27 6.63 1.31
N TYR A 78 6.33 5.37 0.88
CA TYR A 78 5.50 4.83 -0.20
C TYR A 78 4.03 4.77 0.21
N ALA A 79 3.74 4.16 1.37
CA ALA A 79 2.36 4.03 1.83
C ALA A 79 1.68 5.37 2.09
N ASN A 80 2.37 6.38 2.63
CA ASN A 80 1.73 7.67 2.92
C ASN A 80 1.50 8.55 1.69
N ALA A 81 2.15 8.26 0.55
CA ALA A 81 1.93 9.01 -0.68
C ALA A 81 0.44 8.92 -1.12
N PRO A 82 -0.20 10.04 -1.47
CA PRO A 82 -1.54 10.01 -2.00
C PRO A 82 -1.53 9.55 -3.46
N LEU A 83 -2.57 8.84 -3.89
CA LEU A 83 -2.83 8.62 -5.31
C LEU A 83 -3.08 9.96 -6.03
N ASN A 84 -2.63 10.11 -7.27
CA ASN A 84 -2.95 11.27 -8.09
C ASN A 84 -4.45 11.31 -8.48
N ASP A 85 -4.94 12.51 -8.78
CA ASP A 85 -6.38 12.74 -8.95
C ASP A 85 -6.95 12.05 -10.19
N GLU A 86 -6.15 11.87 -11.24
CA GLU A 86 -6.56 11.15 -12.46
C GLU A 86 -6.86 9.67 -12.14
N VAL A 87 -5.95 8.96 -11.48
CA VAL A 87 -6.17 7.56 -11.08
C VAL A 87 -7.35 7.45 -10.12
N LYS A 88 -7.48 8.38 -9.16
CA LYS A 88 -8.63 8.42 -8.25
C LYS A 88 -9.95 8.57 -9.01
N SER A 89 -9.98 9.41 -10.04
CA SER A 89 -11.19 9.69 -10.82
C SER A 89 -11.69 8.46 -11.60
N GLU A 90 -10.80 7.54 -11.94
CA GLU A 90 -11.11 6.30 -12.65
C GLU A 90 -11.42 5.15 -11.68
N LEU A 91 -10.56 4.97 -10.68
CA LEU A 91 -10.60 3.82 -9.76
C LEU A 91 -11.68 3.97 -8.68
N TYR A 92 -11.76 5.14 -8.04
CA TYR A 92 -12.58 5.28 -6.83
C TYR A 92 -14.08 5.17 -7.11
N PRO A 93 -14.64 5.72 -8.20
CA PRO A 93 -16.06 5.53 -8.48
C PRO A 93 -16.46 4.07 -8.62
N VAL A 94 -15.60 3.22 -9.21
CA VAL A 94 -15.86 1.77 -9.33
C VAL A 94 -15.87 1.12 -7.95
N LEU A 95 -14.80 1.32 -7.17
CA LEU A 95 -14.67 0.71 -5.85
C LEU A 95 -15.74 1.22 -4.87
N ARG A 96 -16.04 2.53 -4.88
CA ARG A 96 -17.10 3.14 -4.05
C ARG A 96 -18.47 2.55 -4.35
N ARG A 97 -18.80 2.28 -5.62
CA ARG A 97 -20.03 1.58 -5.98
C ARG A 97 -20.05 0.16 -5.45
N ALA A 98 -18.96 -0.58 -5.60
CA ALA A 98 -18.86 -1.96 -5.15
C ALA A 98 -18.97 -2.11 -3.63
N ILE A 99 -18.48 -1.13 -2.86
CA ILE A 99 -18.57 -1.14 -1.38
C ILE A 99 -19.81 -0.43 -0.81
N ALA A 100 -20.61 0.23 -1.64
CA ALA A 100 -21.75 1.03 -1.17
C ALA A 100 -22.74 0.18 -0.37
N GLY A 101 -23.09 0.65 0.83
CA GLY A 101 -24.04 -0.04 1.72
C GLY A 101 -23.51 -1.28 2.44
N LYS A 102 -22.23 -1.64 2.24
CA LYS A 102 -21.57 -2.73 2.98
C LYS A 102 -21.05 -2.24 4.34
N GLY A 103 -20.97 -3.15 5.31
CA GLY A 103 -20.22 -2.94 6.55
C GLY A 103 -18.70 -2.93 6.29
N GLU A 104 -17.91 -2.51 7.29
CA GLU A 104 -16.47 -2.30 7.14
C GLU A 104 -15.73 -3.55 6.66
N ILE A 105 -16.04 -4.72 7.22
CA ILE A 105 -15.39 -5.98 6.85
C ILE A 105 -15.72 -6.38 5.42
N ALA A 106 -17.01 -6.36 5.07
CA ALA A 106 -17.43 -6.71 3.72
C ALA A 106 -16.89 -5.71 2.69
N ALA A 107 -16.77 -4.44 3.03
CA ALA A 107 -16.15 -3.43 2.18
C ALA A 107 -14.63 -3.67 2.02
N ALA A 108 -13.92 -3.96 3.12
CA ALA A 108 -12.50 -4.27 3.09
C ALA A 108 -12.20 -5.57 2.32
N ASN A 109 -13.08 -6.57 2.39
CA ASN A 109 -12.95 -7.79 1.58
C ASN A 109 -13.04 -7.50 0.09
N VAL A 110 -13.97 -6.64 -0.37
CA VAL A 110 -14.02 -6.21 -1.78
C VAL A 110 -12.70 -5.56 -2.21
N LEU A 111 -12.12 -4.71 -1.35
CA LEU A 111 -10.85 -4.04 -1.65
C LEU A 111 -9.68 -5.03 -1.68
N ILE A 112 -9.58 -5.97 -0.75
CA ILE A 112 -8.47 -6.93 -0.71
C ILE A 112 -8.56 -7.94 -1.85
N HIS A 113 -9.77 -8.39 -2.18
CA HIS A 113 -10.02 -9.27 -3.34
C HIS A 113 -9.67 -8.60 -4.65
N PHE A 114 -9.95 -7.30 -4.81
CA PHE A 114 -9.53 -6.56 -5.99
C PHE A 114 -8.02 -6.69 -6.21
N LEU A 115 -7.19 -6.48 -5.17
CA LEU A 115 -5.73 -6.64 -5.31
C LEU A 115 -5.31 -8.08 -5.56
N GLN A 116 -5.84 -9.02 -4.76
CA GLN A 116 -5.48 -10.44 -4.85
C GLN A 116 -5.78 -11.05 -6.23
N THR A 117 -6.85 -10.57 -6.90
CA THR A 117 -7.35 -11.17 -8.15
C THR A 117 -6.92 -10.45 -9.42
N THR A 118 -6.57 -9.16 -9.35
CA THR A 118 -6.27 -8.34 -10.54
C THR A 118 -4.80 -8.11 -10.79
N LEU A 119 -3.94 -8.37 -9.80
CA LEU A 119 -2.51 -8.11 -9.87
C LEU A 119 -1.73 -9.43 -10.01
N THR A 120 -0.79 -9.48 -10.95
CA THR A 120 0.08 -10.65 -11.16
C THR A 120 1.28 -10.58 -10.22
N TYR A 121 1.53 -11.66 -9.47
CA TYR A 121 2.64 -11.72 -8.51
C TYR A 121 3.95 -12.15 -9.18
N ARG A 122 5.03 -11.40 -8.97
CA ARG A 122 6.43 -11.78 -9.24
C ARG A 122 7.32 -11.05 -8.26
N LEU A 123 8.41 -11.70 -7.85
CA LEU A 123 9.41 -11.10 -6.97
C LEU A 123 10.21 -10.04 -7.71
N ASP A 124 10.53 -8.95 -7.03
CA ASP A 124 11.37 -7.89 -7.58
C ASP A 124 12.76 -8.35 -8.00
N ASP A 125 13.39 -9.24 -7.24
CA ASP A 125 14.68 -9.83 -7.62
C ASP A 125 14.63 -10.55 -8.99
N GLU A 126 13.47 -11.11 -9.36
CA GLU A 126 13.28 -11.80 -10.65
C GLU A 126 13.04 -10.81 -11.80
N VAL A 127 12.35 -9.70 -11.54
CA VAL A 127 11.91 -8.74 -12.56
C VAL A 127 12.91 -7.60 -12.75
N TRP A 128 13.43 -7.05 -11.65
CA TRP A 128 14.27 -5.85 -11.59
C TRP A 128 15.72 -6.15 -11.20
N GLY A 129 16.02 -7.35 -10.69
CA GLY A 129 17.36 -7.73 -10.23
C GLY A 129 17.71 -7.19 -8.85
N GLY A 130 16.72 -6.72 -8.10
CA GLY A 130 16.83 -6.21 -6.73
C GLY A 130 15.47 -5.68 -6.22
N ASP A 131 15.29 -5.67 -4.90
CA ASP A 131 14.17 -5.06 -4.16
C ASP A 131 13.89 -3.61 -4.65
N ARG A 132 12.65 -3.37 -5.10
CA ARG A 132 12.17 -2.14 -5.73
C ARG A 132 10.73 -1.81 -5.29
N PRO A 133 10.55 -1.21 -4.10
CA PRO A 133 9.24 -0.78 -3.62
C PRO A 133 8.53 0.18 -4.57
N PHE A 134 7.24 -0.06 -4.80
CA PHE A 134 6.38 0.82 -5.57
C PHE A 134 5.60 1.83 -4.74
N PHE A 135 5.38 3.01 -5.32
CA PHE A 135 4.24 3.85 -4.98
C PHE A 135 2.93 3.21 -5.51
N ALA A 136 1.78 3.63 -4.96
CA ALA A 136 0.50 3.01 -5.29
C ALA A 136 0.16 3.04 -6.79
N GLU A 137 0.55 4.10 -7.52
CA GLU A 137 0.39 4.19 -8.97
C GLU A 137 1.29 3.23 -9.75
N GLU A 138 2.52 2.99 -9.28
CA GLU A 138 3.44 2.04 -9.92
C GLU A 138 2.87 0.61 -9.88
N THR A 139 2.21 0.22 -8.78
CA THR A 139 1.48 -1.06 -8.68
C THR A 139 0.39 -1.20 -9.74
N LEU A 140 -0.26 -0.08 -10.10
CA LEU A 140 -1.32 -0.05 -11.13
C LEU A 140 -0.73 0.04 -12.55
N PHE A 141 0.49 0.55 -12.71
CA PHE A 141 1.18 0.71 -13.98
C PHE A 141 1.95 -0.55 -14.41
N TYR A 142 2.80 -1.10 -13.53
CA TYR A 142 3.69 -2.20 -13.87
C TYR A 142 2.97 -3.57 -13.93
N PRO A 143 3.39 -4.47 -14.83
CA PRO A 143 2.68 -5.74 -15.06
C PRO A 143 2.73 -6.71 -13.88
N TYR A 144 3.71 -6.54 -12.99
CA TYR A 144 3.94 -7.38 -11.83
C TYR A 144 4.05 -6.52 -10.57
N SER A 145 3.75 -7.13 -9.42
CA SER A 145 3.90 -6.54 -8.09
C SER A 145 4.08 -7.65 -7.07
N ASP A 146 4.83 -7.41 -6.01
CA ASP A 146 4.97 -8.35 -4.88
C ASP A 146 4.28 -7.85 -3.61
N CYS A 147 4.81 -8.18 -2.42
CA CYS A 147 4.07 -8.06 -1.18
C CYS A 147 3.95 -6.62 -0.70
N GLU A 148 5.04 -5.85 -0.78
CA GLU A 148 5.11 -4.46 -0.37
C GLU A 148 4.22 -3.56 -1.21
N ASP A 149 4.22 -3.74 -2.53
CA ASP A 149 3.48 -2.94 -3.49
C ASP A 149 1.98 -3.04 -3.24
N ARG A 150 1.53 -4.27 -2.95
CA ARG A 150 0.13 -4.58 -2.66
C ARG A 150 -0.26 -4.11 -1.27
N ALA A 151 0.63 -4.21 -0.29
CA ALA A 151 0.40 -3.65 1.04
C ALA A 151 0.28 -2.12 1.00
N VAL A 152 1.14 -1.44 0.24
CA VAL A 152 1.09 0.01 -0.02
C VAL A 152 -0.25 0.38 -0.64
N LEU A 153 -0.63 -0.24 -1.76
CA LEU A 153 -1.88 0.06 -2.46
C LEU A 153 -3.11 -0.23 -1.58
N PHE A 154 -3.17 -1.39 -0.91
CA PHE A 154 -4.30 -1.74 -0.04
C PHE A 154 -4.46 -0.73 1.11
N SER A 155 -3.36 -0.35 1.76
CA SER A 155 -3.38 0.63 2.85
C SER A 155 -3.90 1.99 2.40
N ARG A 156 -3.63 2.39 1.15
CA ARG A 156 -4.12 3.63 0.56
C ARG A 156 -5.63 3.55 0.29
N LEU A 157 -6.10 2.44 -0.28
CA LEU A 157 -7.51 2.24 -0.58
C LEU A 157 -8.37 2.18 0.68
N VAL A 158 -7.93 1.46 1.72
CA VAL A 158 -8.65 1.40 2.99
C VAL A 158 -8.76 2.79 3.64
N ARG A 159 -7.67 3.57 3.66
CA ARG A 159 -7.69 4.93 4.23
C ARG A 159 -8.58 5.89 3.44
N ASP A 160 -8.55 5.87 2.10
CA ASP A 160 -9.35 6.80 1.27
C ASP A 160 -10.81 6.43 1.12
N LEU A 161 -11.12 5.14 1.10
CA LEU A 161 -12.46 4.65 0.79
C LEU A 161 -13.25 4.30 2.03
N LEU A 162 -12.58 3.77 3.08
CA LEU A 162 -13.21 3.36 4.33
C LEU A 162 -12.94 4.31 5.49
N GLY A 163 -11.90 5.16 5.41
CA GLY A 163 -11.54 6.07 6.50
C GLY A 163 -11.05 5.34 7.76
N LEU A 164 -10.53 4.12 7.60
CA LEU A 164 -10.03 3.30 8.70
C LEU A 164 -8.52 3.43 8.87
N ASP A 165 -8.06 3.32 10.11
CA ASP A 165 -6.63 3.29 10.42
C ASP A 165 -6.01 1.99 9.93
N VAL A 166 -4.83 2.10 9.33
CA VAL A 166 -4.06 0.97 8.81
C VAL A 166 -2.60 1.12 9.24
N VAL A 167 -1.99 0.00 9.59
CA VAL A 167 -0.52 -0.12 9.75
C VAL A 167 0.02 -1.12 8.75
N LEU A 168 1.29 -0.98 8.40
CA LEU A 168 2.02 -2.07 7.74
C LEU A 168 2.65 -2.96 8.81
N LEU A 169 2.73 -4.25 8.48
CA LEU A 169 3.35 -5.27 9.30
C LEU A 169 4.54 -5.84 8.54
N TYR A 170 5.74 -5.54 9.02
CA TYR A 170 6.94 -6.19 8.49
C TYR A 170 7.20 -7.47 9.29
N LEU A 171 7.07 -8.59 8.59
CA LEU A 171 7.40 -9.93 9.05
C LEU A 171 8.67 -10.40 8.33
N PRO A 172 9.37 -11.44 8.81
CA PRO A 172 10.57 -11.94 8.15
C PRO A 172 10.32 -12.27 6.67
N GLY A 173 10.85 -11.41 5.79
CA GLY A 173 10.72 -11.51 4.34
C GLY A 173 9.31 -11.27 3.78
N HIS A 174 8.42 -10.59 4.51
CA HIS A 174 7.05 -10.34 4.06
C HIS A 174 6.48 -9.02 4.60
N LEU A 175 5.81 -8.26 3.73
CA LEU A 175 5.07 -7.07 4.13
C LEU A 175 3.57 -7.31 3.97
N ALA A 176 2.84 -7.18 5.07
CA ALA A 176 1.38 -7.26 5.11
C ALA A 176 0.78 -5.98 5.70
N THR A 177 -0.53 -5.96 5.88
CA THR A 177 -1.24 -4.84 6.51
C THR A 177 -2.04 -5.30 7.71
N ALA A 178 -2.40 -4.37 8.59
CA ALA A 178 -3.45 -4.61 9.57
C ALA A 178 -4.36 -3.39 9.70
N VAL A 179 -5.67 -3.63 9.75
CA VAL A 179 -6.72 -2.61 9.71
C VAL A 179 -7.45 -2.57 11.04
N ALA A 180 -7.69 -1.37 11.57
CA ALA A 180 -8.41 -1.19 12.81
C ALA A 180 -9.92 -0.96 12.58
N PHE A 181 -10.64 -2.05 12.45
CA PHE A 181 -12.10 -2.04 12.36
C PHE A 181 -12.76 -1.55 13.65
N ASN A 182 -13.97 -0.98 13.52
CA ASN A 182 -14.78 -0.55 14.67
C ASN A 182 -15.57 -1.71 15.30
N GLU A 183 -15.58 -2.87 14.64
CA GLU A 183 -16.15 -4.11 15.14
C GLU A 183 -15.08 -5.10 15.62
N THR A 184 -15.49 -6.04 16.48
CA THR A 184 -14.61 -7.12 16.95
C THR A 184 -14.79 -8.35 16.06
N LEU A 185 -13.68 -8.84 15.51
CA LEU A 185 -13.61 -10.07 14.75
C LEU A 185 -12.98 -11.18 15.60
N ASP A 186 -13.40 -12.41 15.35
CA ASP A 186 -12.72 -13.62 15.81
C ASP A 186 -11.60 -13.98 14.82
N ALA A 187 -10.55 -13.16 14.83
CA ALA A 187 -9.43 -13.24 13.88
C ALA A 187 -8.12 -12.74 14.52
N PRO A 188 -6.94 -13.19 14.05
CA PRO A 188 -5.65 -12.66 14.47
C PRO A 188 -5.54 -11.13 14.36
N TYR A 189 -5.02 -10.51 15.42
CA TYR A 189 -4.85 -9.07 15.50
C TYR A 189 -3.59 -8.69 16.27
N TYR A 190 -3.13 -7.47 16.03
CA TYR A 190 -2.10 -6.78 16.79
C TYR A 190 -2.75 -5.72 17.68
N LEU A 191 -2.35 -5.66 18.94
CA LEU A 191 -2.78 -4.60 19.85
C LEU A 191 -1.82 -3.42 19.76
N ILE A 192 -2.28 -2.30 19.21
CA ILE A 192 -1.47 -1.10 18.95
C ILE A 192 -2.16 0.08 19.61
N ASP A 193 -1.49 0.71 20.56
CA ASP A 193 -2.02 1.84 21.36
C ASP A 193 -3.41 1.55 21.97
N GLY A 194 -3.66 0.29 22.34
CA GLY A 194 -4.94 -0.15 22.93
C GLY A 194 -6.06 -0.45 21.93
N ARG A 195 -5.83 -0.31 20.62
CA ARG A 195 -6.78 -0.63 19.55
C ARG A 195 -6.37 -1.93 18.85
N ARG A 196 -7.36 -2.73 18.41
CA ARG A 196 -7.11 -3.97 17.65
C ARG A 196 -6.94 -3.64 16.18
N TYR A 197 -5.85 -4.13 15.60
CA TYR A 197 -5.56 -4.07 14.17
C TYR A 197 -5.55 -5.49 13.63
N TYR A 198 -6.51 -5.83 12.79
CA TYR A 198 -6.71 -7.18 12.28
C TYR A 198 -5.87 -7.42 11.03
N TYR A 199 -5.19 -8.56 10.99
CA TYR A 199 -4.26 -8.89 9.89
C TYR A 199 -4.99 -8.98 8.55
N CYS A 200 -4.38 -8.44 7.49
CA CYS A 200 -4.93 -8.41 6.14
C CYS A 200 -3.81 -8.73 5.14
N GLU A 201 -4.04 -9.78 4.34
CA GLU A 201 -3.06 -10.33 3.39
C GLU A 201 -3.40 -10.00 1.93
N PRO A 202 -2.85 -8.94 1.33
CA PRO A 202 -3.22 -8.54 -0.03
C PRO A 202 -2.57 -9.40 -1.13
N THR A 203 -1.69 -10.34 -0.76
CA THR A 203 -0.78 -11.01 -1.71
C THR A 203 -1.01 -12.52 -1.84
N VAL A 204 -1.89 -13.10 -1.01
CA VAL A 204 -2.06 -14.56 -0.98
C VAL A 204 -2.84 -15.13 -2.17
N SER A 205 -2.42 -16.32 -2.59
CA SER A 205 -3.18 -17.23 -3.45
C SER A 205 -3.13 -18.65 -2.84
N PRO A 206 -4.27 -19.34 -2.62
CA PRO A 206 -5.64 -18.90 -2.92
C PRO A 206 -6.06 -17.70 -2.06
N TYR A 207 -6.96 -16.90 -2.63
CA TYR A 207 -7.45 -15.63 -2.09
C TYR A 207 -8.03 -15.76 -0.68
N ALA A 208 -7.96 -14.69 0.12
CA ALA A 208 -8.42 -14.70 1.51
C ALA A 208 -9.05 -13.36 1.93
N ASP A 209 -10.09 -13.45 2.75
CA ASP A 209 -10.73 -12.29 3.39
C ASP A 209 -9.79 -11.63 4.42
N VAL A 210 -10.13 -10.40 4.83
CA VAL A 210 -9.49 -9.73 5.96
C VAL A 210 -9.65 -10.57 7.24
N GLY A 211 -8.62 -10.57 8.07
CA GLY A 211 -8.55 -11.39 9.28
C GLY A 211 -7.95 -12.78 9.07
N TRP A 212 -7.72 -13.24 7.84
CA TRP A 212 -6.98 -14.48 7.61
C TRP A 212 -5.46 -14.25 7.70
N MET A 213 -4.75 -15.08 8.47
CA MET A 213 -3.30 -15.04 8.62
C MET A 213 -2.69 -16.43 8.37
N PRO A 214 -1.56 -16.54 7.64
CA PRO A 214 -0.80 -17.79 7.52
C PRO A 214 -0.37 -18.34 8.88
N ASP A 215 -0.43 -19.66 9.06
CA ASP A 215 -0.03 -20.32 10.31
C ASP A 215 1.42 -19.99 10.71
N SER A 216 2.31 -19.83 9.72
CA SER A 216 3.72 -19.48 9.93
C SER A 216 3.95 -18.12 10.61
N TYR A 217 2.93 -17.24 10.62
CA TYR A 217 3.05 -15.89 11.18
C TYR A 217 2.30 -15.68 12.50
N LYS A 218 1.52 -16.67 12.97
CA LYS A 218 0.68 -16.53 14.19
C LYS A 218 1.46 -16.17 15.46
N ASP A 219 2.67 -16.72 15.60
CA ASP A 219 3.54 -16.48 16.76
C ASP A 219 4.76 -15.60 16.42
N VAL A 220 4.76 -14.97 15.24
CA VAL A 220 5.85 -14.13 14.77
C VAL A 220 5.59 -12.68 15.15
N LYS A 221 6.56 -12.08 15.83
CA LYS A 221 6.53 -10.64 16.12
C LYS A 221 6.75 -9.87 14.82
N ALA A 222 5.81 -9.00 14.48
CA ALA A 222 5.95 -8.06 13.38
C ALA A 222 6.52 -6.72 13.88
N ASP A 223 7.31 -6.08 13.03
CA ASP A 223 7.63 -4.66 13.20
C ASP A 223 6.48 -3.82 12.65
N ILE A 224 5.92 -2.99 13.53
CA ILE A 224 4.73 -2.21 13.24
C ILE A 224 5.14 -0.86 12.66
N ILE A 225 4.76 -0.62 11.41
CA ILE A 225 5.03 0.65 10.73
C ILE A 225 3.73 1.46 10.72
N LYS A 226 3.66 2.46 11.60
CA LYS A 226 2.51 3.37 11.69
C LYS A 226 2.47 4.31 10.49
N LEU A 227 1.28 4.46 9.93
CA LEU A 227 0.99 5.37 8.82
C LEU A 227 0.36 6.67 9.36
N ARG A 228 0.31 7.69 8.50
CA ARG A 228 -0.32 8.98 8.77
C ARG A 228 -1.75 9.02 8.26
#